data_AF-A0A9Q8V4K9-F1
#
_entry.id   AF-A0A9Q8V4K9-F1
#
_cell.length_a   1.000
_cell.length_b   1.000
_cell.length_c   1.000
_cell.angle_alpha   90.00
_cell.angle_beta   90.00
_cell.angle_gamma   90.00
#
_symmetry.space_group_name_H-M   'P 1'
#
loop_
_entity.id
_entity.type
_entity.pdbx_description
1 polymer ?
#
loop_
_entity_poly.entity_id
_entity_poly.type
_entity_poly.pdbx_seq_one_letter_code
_entity_poly.pdbx_strand_id
1 'polypeptide(L)'
;MADQNFIITIRVTQDNAQANGASTNIVEAYILESETMLPATKLDIVFSVNGNAIIKENNSPLFRTSTDGNGKAVINITNTVSESITVKTYILNDPNQLETKEINFLPTSDKLKITSIHNRNHTFTAEQPTIAWAGASFTIETTGGSGDLDWKVEGAVAEVDIESLNNSSAGITIKSHQYQAVKIVVTDKITSDHDDFSFFIKLYIAPSLDKTRTLSQAINLHDDALLSPINYLDIHKEWGDLTVYPQWSLGTSPEQKILSTDIIETDAVNLAEFWTNEYSTLGKATVANIKDGTFRYSEHGSFTKHFHAYRSGRNLIK
;
A
#
# COMPACT_ATOMS: atom_id res chain seq x y z
N MET A 1 -32.94 -14.03 -55.03
CA MET A 1 -32.07 -14.45 -53.92
C MET A 1 -32.81 -14.03 -52.67
N ALA A 2 -33.04 -14.92 -51.71
CA ALA A 2 -33.60 -14.50 -50.44
C ALA A 2 -32.60 -13.52 -49.81
N ASP A 3 -33.08 -12.39 -49.29
CA ASP A 3 -32.26 -11.47 -48.53
C ASP A 3 -31.77 -12.24 -47.29
N GLN A 4 -30.52 -12.69 -47.30
CA GLN A 4 -29.92 -13.32 -46.13
C GLN A 4 -29.81 -12.26 -45.04
N ASN A 5 -30.60 -12.45 -44.00
CA ASN A 5 -30.62 -11.57 -42.84
C ASN A 5 -29.74 -12.19 -41.73
N PHE A 6 -28.97 -11.35 -41.07
CA PHE A 6 -28.00 -11.72 -40.04
C PHE A 6 -28.33 -10.98 -38.75
N ILE A 7 -28.10 -11.65 -37.63
CA ILE A 7 -28.17 -11.05 -36.30
C ILE A 7 -26.74 -10.73 -35.89
N ILE A 8 -26.44 -9.44 -35.72
CA ILE A 8 -25.13 -8.95 -35.27
C ILE A 8 -25.22 -8.63 -33.79
N THR A 9 -24.25 -9.08 -33.01
CA THR A 9 -24.11 -8.71 -31.59
C THR A 9 -22.69 -8.26 -31.33
N ILE A 10 -22.53 -7.05 -30.81
CA ILE A 10 -21.22 -6.52 -30.40
C ILE A 10 -21.05 -6.66 -28.89
N ARG A 11 -19.95 -7.29 -28.48
CA ARG A 11 -19.54 -7.44 -27.09
C ARG A 11 -18.22 -6.72 -26.86
N VAL A 12 -18.16 -5.89 -25.82
CA VAL A 12 -16.92 -5.29 -25.34
C VAL A 12 -16.33 -6.22 -24.29
N THR A 13 -15.15 -6.77 -24.55
CA THR A 13 -14.43 -7.65 -23.59
C THR A 13 -13.42 -6.89 -22.77
N GLN A 14 -12.95 -5.74 -23.27
CA GLN A 14 -12.11 -4.80 -22.54
C GLN A 14 -12.48 -3.38 -22.96
N ASP A 15 -12.79 -2.53 -21.98
CA ASP A 15 -13.16 -1.13 -22.14
C ASP A 15 -12.25 -0.25 -21.26
N ASN A 16 -12.36 1.07 -21.40
CA ASN A 16 -11.65 2.07 -20.60
C ASN A 16 -10.13 2.05 -20.74
N ALA A 17 -9.60 1.66 -21.90
CA ALA A 17 -8.17 1.75 -22.18
C ALA A 17 -7.67 3.21 -22.12
N GLN A 18 -6.43 3.42 -21.70
CA GLN A 18 -5.79 4.73 -21.75
C GLN A 18 -5.57 5.21 -23.20
N ALA A 19 -5.74 6.50 -23.42
CA ALA A 19 -5.51 7.19 -24.70
C ALA A 19 -4.03 7.46 -24.99
N ASN A 20 -3.17 6.43 -24.87
CA ASN A 20 -1.72 6.54 -25.03
C ASN A 20 -1.21 5.97 -26.38
N GLY A 21 -2.11 5.58 -27.28
CA GLY A 21 -1.81 4.97 -28.57
C GLY A 21 -1.36 3.49 -28.51
N ALA A 22 -1.17 2.93 -27.31
CA ALA A 22 -0.68 1.56 -27.10
C ALA A 22 -1.72 0.64 -26.43
N SER A 23 -2.41 1.14 -25.40
CA SER A 23 -3.45 0.45 -24.66
C SER A 23 -4.69 0.22 -25.53
N THR A 24 -5.28 -0.96 -25.42
CA THR A 24 -6.34 -1.42 -26.32
C THR A 24 -7.65 -1.66 -25.60
N ASN A 25 -8.73 -1.13 -26.18
CA ASN A 25 -10.05 -1.71 -25.97
C ASN A 25 -10.20 -2.93 -26.90
N ILE A 26 -10.93 -3.96 -26.44
CA ILE A 26 -11.14 -5.20 -27.19
C ILE A 26 -12.63 -5.39 -27.41
N VAL A 27 -13.01 -5.54 -28.67
CA VAL A 27 -14.38 -5.71 -29.11
C VAL A 27 -14.51 -6.97 -29.95
N GLU A 28 -15.55 -7.75 -29.66
CA GLU A 28 -15.94 -8.93 -30.41
C GLU A 28 -17.28 -8.68 -31.11
N ALA A 29 -17.40 -9.09 -32.37
CA ALA A 29 -18.68 -9.24 -33.05
C ALA A 29 -19.02 -10.72 -33.17
N TYR A 30 -20.24 -11.08 -32.82
CA TYR A 30 -20.83 -12.39 -33.03
C TYR A 30 -21.96 -12.26 -34.05
N ILE A 31 -21.95 -13.12 -35.06
CA ILE A 31 -22.91 -13.05 -36.16
C ILE A 31 -23.55 -14.40 -36.37
N LEU A 32 -24.88 -14.41 -36.34
CA LEU A 32 -25.71 -15.59 -36.59
C LEU A 32 -26.55 -15.36 -37.85
N GLU A 33 -26.79 -16.41 -38.61
CA GLU A 33 -27.82 -16.41 -39.64
C GLU A 33 -29.20 -16.32 -38.96
N SER A 34 -30.05 -15.37 -39.35
CA SER A 34 -31.30 -15.10 -38.62
C SER A 34 -32.31 -16.24 -38.71
N GLU A 35 -32.28 -17.03 -39.80
CA GLU A 35 -33.23 -18.12 -40.02
C GLU A 35 -32.83 -19.40 -39.28
N THR A 36 -31.55 -19.75 -39.32
CA THR A 36 -31.05 -21.03 -38.78
C THR A 36 -30.53 -20.88 -37.36
N MET A 37 -30.24 -19.65 -36.92
CA MET A 37 -29.54 -19.32 -35.67
C MET A 37 -28.15 -19.97 -35.58
N LEU A 38 -27.60 -20.44 -36.70
CA LEU A 38 -26.25 -20.99 -36.77
C LEU A 38 -25.23 -19.85 -36.93
N PRO A 39 -23.98 -20.05 -36.47
CA PRO A 39 -22.94 -19.05 -36.68
C PRO A 39 -22.66 -18.82 -38.16
N ALA A 40 -22.67 -17.55 -38.57
CA ALA A 40 -22.33 -17.17 -39.93
C ALA A 40 -20.80 -17.22 -40.09
N THR A 41 -20.26 -18.32 -40.61
CA THR A 41 -18.80 -18.55 -40.73
C THR A 41 -18.23 -17.95 -42.02
N LYS A 42 -17.00 -17.43 -41.97
CA LYS A 42 -16.31 -16.80 -43.12
C LYS A 42 -17.14 -15.69 -43.78
N LEU A 43 -17.99 -15.02 -43.01
CA LEU A 43 -18.80 -13.92 -43.48
C LEU A 43 -17.95 -12.64 -43.49
N ASP A 44 -17.86 -11.99 -44.65
CA ASP A 44 -17.13 -10.73 -44.79
C ASP A 44 -17.88 -9.58 -44.12
N ILE A 45 -17.20 -8.93 -43.17
CA ILE A 45 -17.72 -7.82 -42.40
C ILE A 45 -16.74 -6.66 -42.35
N VAL A 46 -17.24 -5.52 -41.90
CA VAL A 46 -16.44 -4.32 -41.69
C VAL A 46 -16.68 -3.78 -40.30
N PHE A 47 -15.60 -3.54 -39.58
CA PHE A 47 -15.57 -2.71 -38.40
C PHE A 47 -15.22 -1.27 -38.79
N SER A 48 -15.88 -0.31 -38.16
CA SER A 48 -15.55 1.10 -38.25
C SER A 48 -15.61 1.77 -36.88
N VAL A 49 -14.68 2.66 -36.61
CA VAL A 49 -14.66 3.51 -35.40
C VAL A 49 -14.69 4.98 -35.81
N ASN A 50 -15.19 5.85 -34.91
CA ASN A 50 -15.18 7.30 -35.08
C ASN A 50 -14.11 7.97 -34.17
N GLY A 51 -14.06 9.31 -34.19
CA GLY A 51 -13.10 10.07 -33.40
C GLY A 51 -11.67 9.90 -33.91
N ASN A 52 -10.71 9.86 -32.99
CA ASN A 52 -9.28 9.65 -33.28
C ASN A 52 -8.85 8.19 -33.09
N ALA A 53 -9.81 7.31 -32.77
CA ALA A 53 -9.54 5.89 -32.58
C ALA A 53 -9.15 5.21 -33.88
N ILE A 54 -8.29 4.20 -33.75
CA ILE A 54 -7.81 3.37 -34.86
C ILE A 54 -7.94 1.89 -34.48
N ILE A 55 -8.24 1.06 -35.47
CA ILE A 55 -8.23 -0.39 -35.35
C ILE A 55 -6.79 -0.85 -35.55
N LYS A 56 -6.20 -1.48 -34.53
CA LYS A 56 -4.78 -1.78 -34.41
C LYS A 56 -4.30 -2.77 -35.47
N GLU A 57 -5.17 -3.67 -35.90
CA GLU A 57 -4.87 -4.72 -36.90
C GLU A 57 -4.40 -4.14 -38.24
N ASN A 58 -4.87 -2.95 -38.61
CA ASN A 58 -4.49 -2.30 -39.86
C ASN A 58 -4.17 -0.80 -39.73
N ASN A 59 -4.12 -0.28 -38.51
CA ASN A 59 -3.82 1.12 -38.21
C ASN A 59 -4.75 2.10 -38.95
N SER A 60 -6.05 1.80 -38.99
CA SER A 60 -7.06 2.58 -39.72
C SER A 60 -8.39 2.60 -38.95
N PRO A 61 -9.23 3.65 -39.11
CA PRO A 61 -10.57 3.68 -38.50
C PRO A 61 -11.53 2.67 -39.13
N LEU A 62 -11.16 2.01 -40.23
CA LEU A 62 -11.93 0.99 -40.94
C LEU A 62 -11.10 -0.28 -41.09
N PHE A 63 -11.68 -1.43 -40.76
CA PHE A 63 -11.04 -2.75 -40.91
C PHE A 63 -12.03 -3.77 -41.49
N ARG A 64 -11.64 -4.39 -42.60
CA ARG A 64 -12.41 -5.47 -43.24
C ARG A 64 -11.84 -6.81 -42.82
N THR A 65 -12.71 -7.71 -42.39
CA THR A 65 -12.32 -9.05 -41.93
C THR A 65 -13.44 -10.05 -42.19
N SER A 66 -13.20 -11.33 -41.88
CA SER A 66 -14.23 -12.37 -41.94
C SER A 66 -14.40 -13.04 -40.58
N THR A 67 -15.62 -13.51 -40.30
CA THR A 67 -15.91 -14.27 -39.08
C THR A 67 -15.26 -15.66 -39.08
N ASP A 68 -14.91 -16.16 -37.90
CA ASP A 68 -14.36 -17.49 -37.70
C ASP A 68 -15.43 -18.61 -37.74
N GLY A 69 -15.04 -19.84 -37.38
CA GLY A 69 -15.94 -21.00 -37.34
C GLY A 69 -17.07 -20.90 -36.30
N ASN A 70 -16.99 -19.95 -35.37
CA ASN A 70 -18.02 -19.65 -34.37
C ASN A 70 -18.79 -18.37 -34.71
N GLY A 71 -18.67 -17.86 -35.94
CA GLY A 71 -19.32 -16.61 -36.35
C GLY A 71 -18.74 -15.39 -35.62
N LYS A 72 -17.51 -15.48 -35.11
CA LYS A 72 -16.88 -14.43 -34.30
C LYS A 72 -15.81 -13.68 -35.10
N ALA A 73 -15.72 -12.37 -34.88
CA ALA A 73 -14.57 -11.56 -35.27
C ALA A 73 -14.15 -10.67 -34.10
N VAL A 74 -12.84 -10.41 -33.97
CA VAL A 74 -12.27 -9.64 -32.86
C VAL A 74 -11.43 -8.51 -33.41
N ILE A 75 -11.52 -7.32 -32.79
CA ILE A 75 -10.66 -6.18 -33.08
C ILE A 75 -10.09 -5.57 -31.80
N ASN A 76 -8.90 -5.01 -31.93
CA ASN A 76 -8.22 -4.23 -30.91
C ASN A 76 -8.22 -2.76 -31.34
N ILE A 77 -8.68 -1.87 -30.47
CA ILE A 77 -8.84 -0.46 -30.80
C ILE A 77 -7.92 0.35 -29.89
N THR A 78 -7.10 1.24 -30.45
CA THR A 78 -6.28 2.21 -29.70
C THR A 78 -6.72 3.63 -30.02
N ASN A 79 -6.36 4.57 -29.14
CA ASN A 79 -6.60 6.00 -29.35
C ASN A 79 -5.48 6.82 -28.68
N THR A 80 -5.25 8.04 -29.17
CA THR A 80 -4.34 9.03 -28.56
C THR A 80 -5.08 10.20 -27.91
N VAL A 81 -6.41 10.22 -28.01
CA VAL A 81 -7.29 11.21 -27.40
C VAL A 81 -8.24 10.51 -26.44
N SER A 82 -8.42 11.08 -25.24
CA SER A 82 -9.43 10.58 -24.29
C SER A 82 -10.80 11.06 -24.74
N GLU A 83 -11.67 10.11 -25.07
CA GLU A 83 -13.01 10.35 -25.59
C GLU A 83 -13.83 9.04 -25.52
N SER A 84 -15.16 9.19 -25.58
CA SER A 84 -16.07 8.08 -25.88
C SER A 84 -16.22 7.96 -27.40
N ILE A 85 -16.09 6.75 -27.92
CA ILE A 85 -16.24 6.48 -29.35
C ILE A 85 -17.30 5.41 -29.60
N THR A 86 -17.83 5.38 -30.82
CA THR A 86 -18.76 4.38 -31.30
C THR A 86 -18.04 3.42 -32.23
N VAL A 87 -18.05 2.14 -31.87
CA VAL A 87 -17.69 1.02 -32.74
C VAL A 87 -18.93 0.60 -33.51
N LYS A 88 -18.80 0.48 -34.82
CA LYS A 88 -19.86 -0.03 -35.70
C LYS A 88 -19.35 -1.26 -36.44
N THR A 89 -20.20 -2.27 -36.54
CA THR A 89 -19.96 -3.47 -37.36
C THR A 89 -21.09 -3.64 -38.35
N TYR A 90 -20.79 -3.98 -39.60
CA TYR A 90 -21.81 -4.24 -40.62
C TYR A 90 -21.35 -5.32 -41.61
N ILE A 91 -22.32 -5.94 -42.28
CA ILE A 91 -22.04 -6.94 -43.33
C ILE A 91 -21.55 -6.22 -44.59
N LEU A 92 -20.44 -6.67 -45.18
CA LEU A 92 -19.79 -5.94 -46.29
C LEU A 92 -20.73 -5.68 -47.48
N ASN A 93 -21.59 -6.67 -47.79
CA ASN A 93 -22.52 -6.61 -48.92
C ASN A 93 -23.93 -6.12 -48.54
N ASP A 94 -24.19 -5.86 -47.25
CA ASP A 94 -25.42 -5.22 -46.78
C ASP A 94 -25.12 -4.28 -45.60
N PRO A 95 -24.66 -3.05 -45.88
CA PRO A 95 -24.30 -2.09 -44.83
C PRO A 95 -25.46 -1.63 -43.95
N ASN A 96 -26.72 -1.95 -44.31
CA ASN A 96 -27.89 -1.61 -43.48
C ASN A 96 -28.07 -2.60 -42.32
N GLN A 97 -27.55 -3.82 -42.46
CA GLN A 97 -27.41 -4.75 -41.36
C GLN A 97 -26.16 -4.39 -40.56
N LEU A 98 -26.36 -3.55 -39.55
CA LEU A 98 -25.30 -3.03 -38.71
C LEU A 98 -25.69 -3.08 -37.24
N GLU A 99 -24.67 -3.11 -36.39
CA GLU A 99 -24.80 -2.91 -34.94
C GLU A 99 -23.77 -1.88 -34.49
N THR A 100 -24.09 -1.14 -33.42
CA THR A 100 -23.16 -0.17 -32.83
C THR A 100 -22.99 -0.38 -31.33
N LYS A 101 -21.80 -0.05 -30.83
CA LYS A 101 -21.47 -0.10 -29.41
C LYS A 101 -20.56 1.05 -29.02
N GLU A 102 -20.83 1.66 -27.88
CA GLU A 102 -19.95 2.69 -27.32
C GLU A 102 -18.86 2.05 -26.46
N ILE A 103 -17.65 2.61 -26.55
CA ILE A 103 -16.50 2.30 -25.70
C ILE A 103 -15.81 3.62 -25.31
N ASN A 104 -14.99 3.58 -24.27
CA ASN A 104 -14.36 4.76 -23.68
C ASN A 104 -12.84 4.65 -23.72
N PHE A 105 -12.18 5.77 -24.00
CA PHE A 105 -10.75 5.95 -23.79
C PHE A 105 -10.50 6.97 -22.67
N LEU A 106 -9.74 6.56 -21.68
CA LEU A 106 -9.44 7.37 -20.51
C LEU A 106 -8.20 8.24 -20.74
N PRO A 107 -8.03 9.33 -19.96
CA PRO A 107 -6.81 10.12 -20.00
C PRO A 107 -5.58 9.24 -19.73
N THR A 108 -4.49 9.53 -20.44
CA THR A 108 -3.19 8.93 -20.13
C THR A 108 -2.76 9.38 -18.75
N SER A 109 -2.31 8.43 -17.93
CA SER A 109 -1.69 8.69 -16.64
C SER A 109 -0.36 7.99 -16.52
N ASP A 110 0.50 8.51 -15.64
CA ASP A 110 1.78 7.92 -15.33
C ASP A 110 1.61 6.53 -14.69
N LYS A 111 2.65 5.69 -14.76
CA LYS A 111 2.63 4.38 -14.13
C LYS A 111 2.38 4.51 -12.62
N LEU A 112 1.49 3.68 -12.09
CA LEU A 112 1.25 3.58 -10.65
C LEU A 112 2.56 3.26 -9.91
N LYS A 113 2.84 4.01 -8.84
CA LYS A 113 4.03 3.84 -8.00
C LYS A 113 3.76 4.26 -6.56
N ILE A 114 4.27 3.50 -5.59
CA ILE A 114 4.37 3.89 -4.19
C ILE A 114 5.50 4.91 -4.03
N THR A 115 5.18 6.07 -3.47
CA THR A 115 6.11 7.20 -3.38
C THR A 115 6.58 7.50 -1.96
N SER A 116 5.73 7.23 -0.96
CA SER A 116 6.02 7.54 0.42
C SER A 116 5.36 6.54 1.35
N ILE A 117 6.06 6.20 2.42
CA ILE A 117 5.57 5.35 3.51
C ILE A 117 5.91 6.09 4.78
N HIS A 118 4.91 6.54 5.52
CA HIS A 118 5.15 7.45 6.63
C HIS A 118 4.08 7.32 7.71
N ASN A 119 4.42 7.75 8.92
CA ASN A 119 3.45 8.03 9.97
C ASN A 119 3.41 9.55 10.23
N ARG A 120 2.77 9.98 11.33
CA ARG A 120 2.57 11.40 11.63
C ARG A 120 3.84 12.24 11.73
N ASN A 121 4.99 11.66 12.07
CA ASN A 121 6.21 12.40 12.35
C ASN A 121 7.48 11.70 11.83
N HIS A 122 7.35 10.66 11.02
CA HIS A 122 8.47 9.92 10.47
C HIS A 122 8.14 9.29 9.11
N THR A 123 9.13 9.23 8.22
CA THR A 123 9.04 8.54 6.93
C THR A 123 9.91 7.29 6.98
N PHE A 124 9.29 6.14 6.75
CA PHE A 124 9.94 4.84 6.77
C PHE A 124 10.85 4.66 5.55
N THR A 125 11.94 3.95 5.77
CA THR A 125 12.78 3.38 4.71
C THR A 125 12.15 2.10 4.16
N ALA A 126 12.68 1.61 3.03
CA ALA A 126 12.17 0.40 2.37
C ALA A 126 12.24 -0.89 3.23
N GLU A 127 13.05 -0.91 4.29
CA GLU A 127 13.20 -2.08 5.18
C GLU A 127 12.39 -1.97 6.48
N GLN A 128 11.74 -0.82 6.73
CA GLN A 128 10.99 -0.54 7.94
C GLN A 128 9.48 -0.58 7.67
N PRO A 129 8.62 -0.90 8.64
CA PRO A 129 8.94 -1.15 10.04
C PRO A 129 9.51 -2.55 10.30
N THR A 130 10.44 -2.65 11.24
CA THR A 130 10.93 -3.92 11.80
C THR A 130 10.55 -4.11 13.27
N ILE A 131 10.09 -3.04 13.93
CA ILE A 131 9.55 -3.08 15.29
C ILE A 131 8.13 -2.54 15.25
N ALA A 132 7.19 -3.13 15.98
CA ALA A 132 5.82 -2.62 16.05
C ALA A 132 5.09 -3.10 17.31
N TRP A 133 3.88 -2.58 17.52
CA TRP A 133 2.96 -2.97 18.58
C TRP A 133 1.52 -2.99 18.07
N ALA A 134 0.59 -3.45 18.90
CA ALA A 134 -0.84 -3.47 18.55
C ALA A 134 -1.37 -2.04 18.36
N GLY A 135 -1.91 -1.74 17.18
CA GLY A 135 -2.40 -0.40 16.82
C GLY A 135 -1.30 0.54 16.32
N ALA A 136 -0.09 0.05 16.06
CA ALA A 136 0.90 0.82 15.30
C ALA A 136 0.40 1.00 13.86
N SER A 137 0.40 2.24 13.37
CA SER A 137 -0.21 2.59 12.09
C SER A 137 0.65 3.53 11.25
N PHE A 138 0.65 3.31 9.94
CA PHE A 138 1.32 4.16 8.96
C PHE A 138 0.50 4.28 7.68
N THR A 139 0.85 5.24 6.84
CA THR A 139 0.21 5.54 5.55
C THR A 139 1.17 5.19 4.43
N ILE A 140 0.62 4.60 3.37
CA ILE A 140 1.29 4.42 2.08
C ILE A 140 0.66 5.39 1.09
N GLU A 141 1.48 6.18 0.40
CA GLU A 141 1.05 7.09 -0.67
C GLU A 141 1.51 6.60 -2.04
N THR A 142 0.70 6.86 -3.04
CA THR A 142 0.97 6.52 -4.43
C THR A 142 0.82 7.72 -5.36
N THR A 143 1.50 7.64 -6.50
CA THR A 143 1.30 8.54 -7.66
C THR A 143 1.10 7.72 -8.92
N GLY A 144 0.57 8.33 -9.97
CA GLY A 144 0.24 7.64 -11.22
C GLY A 144 -1.02 6.78 -11.08
N GLY A 145 -1.26 5.91 -12.05
CA GLY A 145 -2.53 5.19 -12.18
C GLY A 145 -3.69 6.11 -12.57
N SER A 146 -4.85 5.54 -12.74
CA SER A 146 -6.14 6.23 -12.89
C SER A 146 -6.66 6.79 -11.56
N GLY A 147 -6.17 6.29 -10.43
CA GLY A 147 -6.65 6.61 -9.09
C GLY A 147 -7.80 5.71 -8.61
N ASP A 148 -8.27 4.77 -9.44
CA ASP A 148 -9.16 3.69 -8.99
C ASP A 148 -8.31 2.50 -8.51
N LEU A 149 -7.91 2.56 -7.24
CA LEU A 149 -6.95 1.64 -6.66
C LEU A 149 -7.64 0.53 -5.85
N ASP A 150 -7.14 -0.70 -6.00
CA ASP A 150 -7.40 -1.83 -5.14
C ASP A 150 -6.20 -2.09 -4.24
N TRP A 151 -6.45 -2.22 -2.94
CA TRP A 151 -5.41 -2.45 -1.95
C TRP A 151 -5.58 -3.83 -1.33
N LYS A 152 -4.49 -4.61 -1.30
CA LYS A 152 -4.51 -5.99 -0.81
C LYS A 152 -3.33 -6.26 0.11
N VAL A 153 -3.58 -7.01 1.17
CA VAL A 153 -2.54 -7.60 2.02
C VAL A 153 -2.31 -9.05 1.61
N GLU A 154 -1.06 -9.41 1.40
CA GLU A 154 -0.60 -10.78 1.18
C GLU A 154 0.35 -11.20 2.31
N GLY A 155 0.36 -12.49 2.65
CA GLY A 155 1.10 -13.01 3.80
C GLY A 155 0.28 -12.95 5.09
N ALA A 156 0.73 -12.18 6.09
CA ALA A 156 0.11 -12.08 7.42
C ALA A 156 -1.20 -11.25 7.41
N VAL A 157 -2.21 -11.73 6.67
CA VAL A 157 -3.48 -11.02 6.41
C VAL A 157 -4.33 -10.87 7.69
N ALA A 158 -4.20 -11.79 8.66
CA ALA A 158 -4.96 -11.71 9.91
C ALA A 158 -4.35 -10.68 10.89
N GLU A 159 -3.08 -10.36 10.71
CA GLU A 159 -2.26 -9.57 11.61
C GLU A 159 -2.19 -8.08 11.23
N VAL A 160 -2.67 -7.72 10.03
CA VAL A 160 -2.64 -6.36 9.48
C VAL A 160 -4.02 -6.00 8.94
N ASP A 161 -4.49 -4.80 9.27
CA ASP A 161 -5.62 -4.17 8.59
C ASP A 161 -5.12 -3.16 7.56
N ILE A 162 -5.86 -3.05 6.46
CA ILE A 162 -5.67 -2.06 5.43
C ILE A 162 -6.98 -1.31 5.20
N GLU A 163 -6.90 0.01 5.10
CA GLU A 163 -8.03 0.89 4.83
C GLU A 163 -7.65 1.87 3.72
N SER A 164 -8.45 1.94 2.66
CA SER A 164 -8.28 2.98 1.64
C SER A 164 -8.69 4.33 2.23
N LEU A 165 -7.75 5.27 2.31
CA LEU A 165 -8.02 6.60 2.89
C LEU A 165 -8.57 7.55 1.82
N ASN A 166 -8.00 7.48 0.61
CA ASN A 166 -8.42 8.22 -0.58
C ASN A 166 -7.92 7.50 -1.83
N ASN A 167 -8.11 8.11 -3.00
CA ASN A 167 -7.75 7.57 -4.31
C ASN A 167 -6.22 7.43 -4.55
N SER A 168 -5.39 7.80 -3.58
CA SER A 168 -3.93 7.80 -3.70
C SER A 168 -3.21 7.33 -2.43
N SER A 169 -3.93 6.80 -1.44
CA SER A 169 -3.30 6.35 -0.20
C SER A 169 -4.13 5.34 0.58
N ALA A 170 -3.42 4.51 1.35
CA ALA A 170 -4.00 3.56 2.29
C ALA A 170 -3.35 3.66 3.66
N GLY A 171 -4.16 3.48 4.69
CA GLY A 171 -3.73 3.34 6.08
C GLY A 171 -3.52 1.86 6.40
N ILE A 172 -2.39 1.56 7.02
CA ILE A 172 -2.00 0.22 7.48
C ILE A 172 -2.00 0.24 9.00
N THR A 173 -2.68 -0.74 9.62
CA THR A 173 -2.68 -0.92 11.08
C THR A 173 -2.22 -2.32 11.44
N ILE A 174 -1.19 -2.42 12.29
CA ILE A 174 -0.66 -3.68 12.79
C ILE A 174 -1.50 -4.11 14.00
N LYS A 175 -2.19 -5.25 13.92
CA LYS A 175 -3.07 -5.76 14.98
C LYS A 175 -2.34 -6.66 15.98
N SER A 176 -1.47 -7.53 15.47
CA SER A 176 -0.84 -8.60 16.25
C SER A 176 0.55 -8.94 15.72
N HIS A 177 1.28 -9.77 16.47
CA HIS A 177 2.60 -10.25 16.07
C HIS A 177 2.51 -11.02 14.75
N GLN A 178 3.45 -10.74 13.84
CA GLN A 178 3.53 -11.35 12.52
C GLN A 178 4.58 -12.46 12.52
N TYR A 179 4.22 -13.64 12.04
CA TYR A 179 5.14 -14.78 11.91
C TYR A 179 5.76 -14.90 10.51
N GLN A 180 5.36 -14.03 9.59
CA GLN A 180 5.83 -14.00 8.20
C GLN A 180 5.85 -12.55 7.69
N ALA A 181 6.59 -12.32 6.60
CA ALA A 181 6.61 -11.02 5.93
C ALA A 181 5.21 -10.64 5.45
N VAL A 182 4.91 -9.35 5.49
CA VAL A 182 3.69 -8.76 4.95
C VAL A 182 4.03 -8.06 3.66
N LYS A 183 3.22 -8.32 2.64
CA LYS A 183 3.30 -7.62 1.36
C LYS A 183 2.00 -6.86 1.13
N ILE A 184 2.09 -5.54 0.99
CA ILE A 184 0.99 -4.68 0.60
C ILE A 184 1.08 -4.48 -0.91
N VAL A 185 0.03 -4.83 -1.63
CA VAL A 185 -0.06 -4.68 -3.08
C VAL A 185 -1.13 -3.64 -3.38
N VAL A 186 -0.78 -2.67 -4.21
CA VAL A 186 -1.72 -1.71 -4.79
C VAL A 186 -1.86 -1.99 -6.28
N THR A 187 -3.09 -2.13 -6.76
CA THR A 187 -3.39 -2.40 -8.18
C THR A 187 -4.36 -1.35 -8.69
N ASP A 188 -4.03 -0.70 -9.80
CA ASP A 188 -4.97 0.16 -10.50
C ASP A 188 -5.98 -0.70 -11.26
N LYS A 189 -7.27 -0.59 -10.94
CA LYS A 189 -8.33 -1.42 -11.53
C LYS A 189 -8.55 -1.14 -13.01
N ILE A 190 -8.13 0.03 -13.47
CA ILE A 190 -8.34 0.49 -14.83
C ILE A 190 -7.11 0.19 -15.68
N THR A 191 -5.92 0.61 -15.24
CA THR A 191 -4.69 0.40 -16.03
C THR A 191 -4.10 -0.99 -15.83
N SER A 192 -4.54 -1.73 -14.80
CA SER A 192 -3.93 -2.99 -14.34
C SER A 192 -2.47 -2.85 -13.89
N ASP A 193 -1.95 -1.62 -13.76
CA ASP A 193 -0.65 -1.38 -13.16
C ASP A 193 -0.68 -1.75 -11.68
N HIS A 194 0.45 -2.16 -11.14
CA HIS A 194 0.59 -2.44 -9.72
C HIS A 194 1.96 -2.05 -9.22
N ASP A 195 2.02 -1.80 -7.92
CA ASP A 195 3.26 -1.66 -7.16
C ASP A 195 3.08 -2.34 -5.80
N ASP A 196 4.19 -2.59 -5.10
CA ASP A 196 4.13 -3.27 -3.82
C ASP A 196 5.16 -2.78 -2.81
N PHE A 197 4.83 -3.01 -1.54
CA PHE A 197 5.69 -2.72 -0.42
C PHE A 197 5.68 -3.89 0.56
N SER A 198 6.86 -4.33 1.00
CA SER A 198 7.02 -5.47 1.90
C SER A 198 7.76 -5.09 3.17
N PHE A 199 7.31 -5.61 4.31
CA PHE A 199 7.97 -5.43 5.61
C PHE A 199 7.85 -6.68 6.48
N PHE A 200 8.66 -6.75 7.55
CA PHE A 200 8.62 -7.85 8.51
C PHE A 200 8.94 -7.37 9.91
N ILE A 201 8.00 -7.55 10.84
CA ILE A 201 8.18 -7.18 12.25
C ILE A 201 9.04 -8.21 12.98
N LYS A 202 10.32 -7.89 13.15
CA LYS A 202 11.30 -8.68 13.92
C LYS A 202 11.03 -8.62 15.42
N LEU A 203 10.57 -7.47 15.91
CA LEU A 203 10.27 -7.26 17.32
C LEU A 203 8.85 -6.72 17.49
N TYR A 204 7.99 -7.51 18.11
CA TYR A 204 6.65 -7.08 18.47
C TYR A 204 6.55 -6.80 19.96
N ILE A 205 6.15 -5.58 20.31
CA ILE A 205 6.13 -5.09 21.67
C ILE A 205 4.70 -4.89 22.16
N ALA A 206 4.50 -5.10 23.45
CA ALA A 206 3.26 -4.80 24.15
C ALA A 206 3.49 -3.60 25.09
N PRO A 207 2.89 -2.42 24.83
CA PRO A 207 2.99 -1.29 25.76
C PRO A 207 2.23 -1.61 27.05
N SER A 208 2.81 -1.26 28.20
CA SER A 208 2.11 -1.33 29.50
C SER A 208 1.33 -0.03 29.73
N LEU A 209 0.00 -0.09 29.62
CA LEU A 209 -0.86 1.10 29.74
C LEU A 209 -1.25 1.43 31.19
N ASP A 210 -0.94 0.55 32.13
CA ASP A 210 -1.78 0.43 33.33
C ASP A 210 -1.27 1.19 34.56
N LYS A 211 -0.13 1.89 34.49
CA LYS A 211 0.39 2.87 35.47
C LYS A 211 1.83 3.24 35.15
N THR A 212 2.22 4.47 35.49
CA THR A 212 3.65 4.78 35.67
C THR A 212 4.23 3.93 36.80
N ARG A 213 5.36 3.27 36.54
CA ARG A 213 6.05 2.41 37.51
C ARG A 213 7.46 2.93 37.72
N THR A 214 8.04 2.67 38.90
CA THR A 214 9.49 2.80 39.06
C THR A 214 10.19 1.67 38.31
N LEU A 215 11.48 1.85 37.97
CA LEU A 215 12.26 0.80 37.32
C LEU A 215 12.23 -0.51 38.12
N SER A 216 12.40 -0.44 39.45
CA SER A 216 12.34 -1.64 40.30
C SER A 216 10.97 -2.34 40.25
N GLN A 217 9.87 -1.59 40.16
CA GLN A 217 8.54 -2.18 40.00
C GLN A 217 8.37 -2.84 38.63
N ALA A 218 8.92 -2.23 37.57
CA ALA A 218 8.88 -2.81 36.23
C ALA A 218 9.72 -4.09 36.14
N ILE A 219 10.94 -4.09 36.70
CA ILE A 219 11.80 -5.28 36.83
C ILE A 219 11.05 -6.37 37.59
N ASN A 220 10.49 -6.08 38.77
CA ASN A 220 9.82 -7.11 39.57
C ASN A 220 8.57 -7.74 38.89
N LEU A 221 7.95 -7.04 37.94
CA LEU A 221 6.73 -7.51 37.29
C LEU A 221 6.98 -8.13 35.91
N HIS A 222 8.07 -7.74 35.26
CA HIS A 222 8.31 -8.02 33.84
C HIS A 222 9.80 -8.19 33.50
N ASP A 223 10.59 -8.68 34.45
CA ASP A 223 12.06 -8.79 34.37
C ASP A 223 12.55 -9.30 33.01
N ASP A 224 11.98 -10.43 32.55
CA ASP A 224 12.34 -11.10 31.31
C ASP A 224 11.80 -10.44 30.04
N ALA A 225 10.85 -9.52 30.20
CA ALA A 225 10.13 -8.93 29.10
C ALA A 225 10.58 -7.50 28.80
N LEU A 226 11.29 -6.83 29.70
CA LEU A 226 11.74 -5.44 29.54
C LEU A 226 12.56 -5.25 28.25
N LEU A 227 12.25 -4.20 27.51
CA LEU A 227 13.05 -3.81 26.35
C LEU A 227 14.43 -3.31 26.78
N SER A 228 15.46 -3.74 26.04
CA SER A 228 16.79 -3.19 26.17
C SER A 228 16.83 -1.72 25.68
N PRO A 229 17.79 -0.90 26.16
CA PRO A 229 17.94 0.48 25.70
C PRO A 229 18.05 0.64 24.17
N ILE A 230 18.72 -0.30 23.50
CA ILE A 230 18.85 -0.27 22.03
C ILE A 230 17.50 -0.45 21.34
N ASN A 231 16.61 -1.30 21.87
CA ASN A 231 15.27 -1.47 21.30
C ASN A 231 14.42 -0.20 21.42
N TYR A 232 14.55 0.55 22.51
CA TYR A 232 13.86 1.85 22.65
C TYR A 232 14.35 2.86 21.61
N LEU A 233 15.66 2.92 21.40
CA LEU A 233 16.25 3.79 20.40
C LEU A 233 15.77 3.40 19.00
N ASP A 234 15.73 2.11 18.68
CA ASP A 234 15.29 1.63 17.37
C ASP A 234 13.79 1.89 17.14
N ILE A 235 12.94 1.74 18.16
CA ILE A 235 11.53 2.13 18.07
C ILE A 235 11.41 3.62 17.74
N HIS A 236 12.14 4.49 18.44
CA HIS A 236 12.09 5.93 18.19
C HIS A 236 12.64 6.28 16.80
N LYS A 237 13.69 5.59 16.33
CA LYS A 237 14.23 5.77 14.99
C LYS A 237 13.22 5.39 13.89
N GLU A 238 12.43 4.33 14.09
CA GLU A 238 11.45 3.86 13.10
C GLU A 238 10.10 4.59 13.21
N TRP A 239 9.67 4.97 14.41
CA TRP A 239 8.31 5.47 14.64
C TRP A 239 8.24 6.94 15.04
N GLY A 240 9.39 7.59 15.21
CA GLY A 240 9.49 8.98 15.65
C GLY A 240 9.07 9.16 17.12
N ASP A 241 8.60 10.38 17.43
CA ASP A 241 8.07 10.70 18.75
C ASP A 241 6.81 9.88 19.01
N LEU A 242 6.88 8.98 19.99
CA LEU A 242 5.80 8.05 20.31
C LEU A 242 4.58 8.74 20.94
N THR A 243 4.72 9.96 21.47
CA THR A 243 3.60 10.64 22.14
C THR A 243 2.43 10.96 21.21
N VAL A 244 2.64 10.89 19.88
CA VAL A 244 1.60 11.08 18.86
C VAL A 244 0.63 9.90 18.75
N TYR A 245 0.95 8.76 19.39
CA TYR A 245 0.13 7.55 19.38
C TYR A 245 -0.67 7.42 20.69
N PRO A 246 -1.98 7.11 20.64
CA PRO A 246 -2.84 7.10 21.82
C PRO A 246 -2.33 6.21 22.98
N GLN A 247 -1.87 5.00 22.67
CA GLN A 247 -1.30 4.07 23.64
C GLN A 247 -0.01 4.57 24.34
N TRP A 248 0.66 5.56 23.77
CA TRP A 248 1.91 6.13 24.31
C TRP A 248 1.72 7.57 24.80
N SER A 249 0.59 8.20 24.45
CA SER A 249 0.21 9.49 24.97
C SER A 249 -0.14 9.37 26.46
N LEU A 250 0.59 10.09 27.31
CA LEU A 250 0.20 10.23 28.71
C LEU A 250 -1.12 11.00 28.69
N GLY A 251 -2.20 10.35 29.15
CA GLY A 251 -3.45 11.04 29.40
C GLY A 251 -3.16 12.35 30.14
N THR A 252 -3.86 13.42 29.78
CA THR A 252 -3.59 14.84 30.06
C THR A 252 -3.60 15.25 31.55
N SER A 253 -3.13 14.40 32.47
CA SER A 253 -2.75 14.80 33.81
C SER A 253 -1.55 15.76 33.73
N PRO A 254 -1.68 17.01 34.22
CA PRO A 254 -0.66 18.06 34.10
C PRO A 254 0.72 17.72 34.70
N GLU A 255 0.86 16.63 35.46
CA GLU A 255 2.10 16.27 36.16
C GLU A 255 3.04 15.32 35.39
N GLN A 256 2.78 15.02 34.12
CA GLN A 256 3.53 13.99 33.38
C GLN A 256 4.04 14.45 32.01
N LYS A 257 4.73 15.60 31.94
CA LYS A 257 5.43 16.05 30.73
C LYS A 257 6.96 15.93 30.92
N ILE A 258 7.48 14.70 30.88
CA ILE A 258 8.91 14.46 30.65
C ILE A 258 9.00 13.33 29.64
N LEU A 259 8.89 13.69 28.37
CA LEU A 259 9.44 12.98 27.21
C LEU A 259 9.07 13.84 26.00
N SER A 260 9.60 15.05 25.96
CA SER A 260 9.76 15.74 24.69
C SER A 260 11.12 16.44 24.72
N THR A 261 11.91 16.13 23.70
CA THR A 261 13.03 16.91 23.14
C THR A 261 14.39 16.97 23.82
N ASP A 262 14.54 16.84 25.15
CA ASP A 262 15.84 17.24 25.77
C ASP A 262 16.90 16.13 25.97
N ILE A 263 16.61 14.85 25.68
CA ILE A 263 17.53 13.73 26.03
C ILE A 263 18.36 13.21 24.83
N ILE A 264 18.05 13.56 23.58
CA ILE A 264 18.45 12.71 22.45
C ILE A 264 19.75 13.13 21.72
N GLU A 265 20.25 14.36 21.83
CA GLU A 265 21.44 14.75 21.03
C GLU A 265 22.80 14.61 21.72
N THR A 266 22.90 14.59 23.04
CA THR A 266 24.20 14.48 23.74
C THR A 266 24.35 13.28 24.67
N ASP A 267 23.26 12.63 25.09
CA ASP A 267 23.29 11.59 26.13
C ASP A 267 23.13 10.15 25.61
N ALA A 268 23.05 9.94 24.29
CA ALA A 268 23.10 8.59 23.72
C ALA A 268 24.42 7.86 24.02
N VAL A 269 25.51 8.61 24.24
CA VAL A 269 26.80 8.07 24.70
C VAL A 269 26.76 7.74 26.21
N ASN A 270 26.06 8.55 27.01
CA ASN A 270 25.95 8.37 28.46
C ASN A 270 25.01 7.22 28.88
N LEU A 271 23.97 6.90 28.12
CA LEU A 271 23.04 5.81 28.49
C LEU A 271 23.64 4.41 28.29
N ALA A 272 24.57 4.25 27.33
CA ALA A 272 25.37 3.02 27.20
C ALA A 272 26.46 2.93 28.29
N GLU A 273 27.01 4.06 28.73
CA GLU A 273 27.95 4.13 29.87
C GLU A 273 27.25 3.89 31.23
N PHE A 274 25.98 4.28 31.37
CA PHE A 274 25.21 4.09 32.60
C PHE A 274 24.98 2.60 32.93
N TRP A 275 24.81 1.75 31.91
CA TRP A 275 24.60 0.31 32.11
C TRP A 275 25.89 -0.53 32.03
N THR A 276 26.95 -0.02 31.41
CA THR A 276 28.27 -0.69 31.47
C THR A 276 28.97 -0.49 32.82
N ASN A 277 28.62 0.55 33.58
CA ASN A 277 29.15 0.78 34.93
C ASN A 277 28.42 0.04 36.06
N GLU A 278 27.20 -0.46 35.86
CA GLU A 278 26.48 -1.21 36.93
C GLU A 278 26.86 -2.69 37.06
N TYR A 279 27.69 -3.23 36.15
CA TYR A 279 28.23 -4.59 36.28
C TYR A 279 29.74 -4.65 36.59
N SER A 280 30.44 -3.51 36.69
CA SER A 280 31.79 -3.50 37.26
C SER A 280 31.77 -3.02 38.70
N THR A 281 31.97 -3.97 39.61
CA THR A 281 32.51 -3.81 40.97
C THR A 281 31.55 -3.46 42.13
N LEU A 282 31.15 -4.53 42.84
CA LEU A 282 31.62 -4.71 44.23
C LEU A 282 32.96 -3.97 44.46
N GLY A 283 32.91 -2.80 45.07
CA GLY A 283 34.10 -2.08 45.55
C GLY A 283 34.35 -0.75 44.84
N LYS A 284 33.98 0.34 45.53
CA LYS A 284 34.47 1.72 45.38
C LYS A 284 35.16 2.08 44.06
N ALA A 285 34.46 2.80 43.18
CA ALA A 285 35.10 3.65 42.20
C ALA A 285 34.37 5.00 42.10
N THR A 286 35.18 6.05 42.05
CA THR A 286 34.83 7.46 41.84
C THR A 286 35.40 7.86 40.49
N VAL A 287 34.61 8.50 39.61
CA VAL A 287 35.04 9.26 38.41
C VAL A 287 33.89 10.25 38.11
N ALA A 288 33.96 11.58 38.24
CA ALA A 288 34.79 12.65 37.62
C ALA A 288 34.51 12.88 36.13
N ASN A 289 33.83 13.98 35.79
CA ASN A 289 33.84 14.53 34.43
C ASN A 289 34.25 16.02 34.47
N ILE A 290 35.15 16.39 33.57
CA ILE A 290 35.77 17.71 33.47
C ILE A 290 35.12 18.47 32.32
N LYS A 291 34.36 19.51 32.66
CA LYS A 291 34.37 20.80 31.95
C LYS A 291 33.72 21.87 32.83
N ASP A 292 34.49 22.94 33.07
CA ASP A 292 34.07 24.24 33.62
C ASP A 292 33.86 24.40 35.14
N GLY A 293 34.76 23.79 35.92
CA GLY A 293 35.47 24.54 36.97
C GLY A 293 34.69 25.20 38.11
N THR A 294 33.47 24.78 38.46
CA THR A 294 32.80 25.24 39.69
C THR A 294 31.81 24.21 40.26
N PHE A 295 32.06 23.78 41.50
CA PHE A 295 31.17 22.88 42.26
C PHE A 295 30.09 23.68 42.99
N ARG A 296 28.81 23.35 42.78
CA ARG A 296 27.74 23.68 43.73
C ARG A 296 26.85 22.46 43.93
N TYR A 297 26.71 22.08 45.20
CA TYR A 297 25.87 21.00 45.68
C TYR A 297 24.43 21.52 45.87
N SER A 298 23.43 20.82 45.35
CA SER A 298 22.07 20.89 45.88
C SER A 298 21.41 19.53 45.75
N GLU A 299 21.27 18.84 46.89
CA GLU A 299 20.36 17.70 47.05
C GLU A 299 18.92 18.17 46.86
N HIS A 300 18.33 17.88 45.70
CA HIS A 300 16.90 17.66 45.61
C HIS A 300 16.63 16.58 44.56
N GLY A 301 16.01 15.49 45.01
CA GLY A 301 15.74 14.30 44.22
C GLY A 301 14.93 14.60 42.96
N SER A 302 15.50 14.26 41.81
CA SER A 302 14.82 14.23 40.53
C SER A 302 14.27 12.82 40.29
N PHE A 303 12.95 12.72 40.18
CA PHE A 303 12.28 11.49 39.73
C PHE A 303 12.26 11.45 38.21
N THR A 304 13.04 10.58 37.60
CA THR A 304 12.95 10.30 36.17
C THR A 304 11.86 9.24 35.93
N LYS A 305 10.84 9.57 35.13
CA LYS A 305 9.73 8.67 34.79
C LYS A 305 10.08 7.89 33.53
N HIS A 306 9.92 6.56 33.56
CA HIS A 306 10.24 5.68 32.44
C HIS A 306 8.99 4.95 31.95
N PHE A 307 8.89 4.79 30.62
CA PHE A 307 7.88 3.95 29.97
C PHE A 307 8.43 2.55 29.75
N HIS A 308 7.60 1.54 29.99
CA HIS A 308 7.99 0.14 29.83
C HIS A 308 7.16 -0.52 28.74
N ALA A 309 7.84 -1.12 27.77
CA ALA A 309 7.25 -2.03 26.80
C ALA A 309 7.94 -3.38 26.88
N TYR A 310 7.24 -4.42 26.42
CA TYR A 310 7.63 -5.79 26.65
C TYR A 310 7.63 -6.64 25.38
N ARG A 311 8.54 -7.61 25.26
CA ARG A 311 8.54 -8.57 24.15
C ARG A 311 7.33 -9.51 24.26
N SER A 312 6.50 -9.58 23.23
CA SER A 312 5.42 -10.58 23.15
C SER A 312 5.97 -11.90 22.64
N GLY A 313 5.96 -12.95 23.48
CA GLY A 313 6.27 -14.31 23.07
C GLY A 313 6.48 -15.24 24.26
N ARG A 314 5.52 -16.14 24.52
CA ARG A 314 5.79 -17.33 25.34
C ARG A 314 6.72 -18.25 24.55
N ASN A 315 7.84 -18.65 25.14
CA ASN A 315 8.54 -19.85 24.71
C ASN A 315 7.56 -21.02 24.83
N LEU A 316 7.07 -21.54 23.70
CA LEU A 316 6.53 -22.89 23.64
C LEU A 316 7.71 -23.84 23.83
N ILE A 317 8.02 -24.15 25.09
CA ILE A 317 8.85 -25.28 25.46
C ILE A 317 8.07 -26.54 25.06
N LYS A 318 8.75 -27.45 24.34
CA LYS A 318 8.25 -28.77 23.92
C LYS A 318 7.61 -29.56 25.06
#